data_AF-A0A7V4KEM7-F1
#
_entry.id   AF-A0A7V4KEM7-F1
#
_cell.length_a   1.000
_cell.length_b   1.000
_cell.length_c   1.000
_cell.angle_alpha   90.00
_cell.angle_beta   90.00
_cell.angle_gamma   90.00
#
_symmetry.space_group_name_H-M   'P 1'
#
loop_
_entity.id
_entity.type
_entity.pdbx_description
1 polymer ?
#
loop_
_entity_poly.entity_id
_entity_poly.type
_entity_poly.pdbx_seq_one_letter_code
_entity_poly.pdbx_strand_id
1 'polypeptide(L)'
;MPYGAVDFHHHVKEQTNLNQTNTKSILDKCEALPCLCYLGHAVTEKGYNYVVDFIEKLLRFDRNKKYKFVISSYLDKATEKQNVQNYREKVLKLQKIYPENIEVFSEPLTMEQYNNALKSSDIILLLYDPKIYSTCFSGILLEAFTYGKPVIVRSGTWLAQQVVELGGGVKILLNCSDGSS
;
A
#
# COMPACT_ATOMS: atom_id res chain seq x y z
N MET A 1 -50.77 -11.29 -32.36
CA MET A 1 -50.20 -10.62 -31.18
C MET A 1 -49.03 -9.77 -31.64
N PRO A 2 -48.99 -8.44 -31.43
CA PRO A 2 -47.82 -7.64 -31.76
C PRO A 2 -46.82 -7.69 -30.61
N TYR A 3 -45.56 -7.99 -30.90
CA TYR A 3 -44.45 -7.79 -29.97
C TYR A 3 -44.11 -6.30 -29.92
N GLY A 4 -44.06 -5.77 -28.69
CA GLY A 4 -43.87 -4.34 -28.41
C GLY A 4 -42.49 -3.81 -28.78
N ALA A 5 -42.46 -2.51 -29.11
CA ALA A 5 -41.24 -1.76 -29.31
C ALA A 5 -40.37 -1.79 -28.04
N VAL A 6 -39.10 -2.16 -28.20
CA VAL A 6 -38.11 -2.08 -27.13
C VAL A 6 -37.72 -0.62 -26.97
N ASP A 7 -38.03 -0.04 -25.81
CA ASP A 7 -37.75 1.36 -25.47
C ASP A 7 -36.22 1.62 -25.42
N PHE A 8 -35.66 2.14 -26.51
CA PHE A 8 -34.25 2.52 -26.62
C PHE A 8 -33.83 3.69 -25.69
N HIS A 9 -34.78 4.35 -25.02
CA HIS A 9 -34.51 5.51 -24.16
C HIS A 9 -33.99 5.15 -22.76
N HIS A 10 -34.18 3.91 -22.28
CA HIS A 10 -33.73 3.53 -20.93
C HIS A 10 -32.22 3.23 -20.88
N HIS A 11 -31.66 2.68 -21.96
CA HIS A 11 -30.25 2.26 -22.01
C HIS A 11 -29.27 3.45 -22.11
N VAL A 12 -29.69 4.56 -22.73
CA VAL A 12 -28.86 5.76 -22.85
C VAL A 12 -28.69 6.49 -21.51
N LYS A 13 -29.74 6.52 -20.66
CA LYS A 13 -29.69 7.19 -19.36
C LYS A 13 -28.77 6.49 -18.35
N GLU A 14 -28.75 5.15 -18.36
CA GLU A 14 -27.83 4.36 -17.52
C GLU A 14 -26.38 4.56 -17.93
N GLN A 15 -26.08 4.56 -19.24
CA GLN A 15 -24.72 4.80 -19.74
C GLN A 15 -24.22 6.23 -19.46
N THR A 16 -25.08 7.25 -19.52
CA THR A 16 -24.71 8.62 -19.15
C THR A 16 -24.47 8.78 -17.65
N ASN A 17 -25.25 8.11 -16.78
CA ASN A 17 -25.04 8.14 -15.34
C ASN A 17 -23.75 7.40 -14.93
N LEU A 18 -23.50 6.21 -15.49
CA LEU A 18 -22.25 5.46 -15.29
C LEU A 18 -21.03 6.27 -15.71
N ASN A 19 -21.09 6.98 -16.85
CA ASN A 19 -19.99 7.82 -17.33
C ASN A 19 -19.76 9.07 -16.44
N GLN A 20 -20.81 9.74 -15.97
CA GLN A 20 -20.66 10.89 -15.07
C GLN A 20 -20.14 10.50 -13.69
N THR A 21 -20.62 9.39 -13.12
CA THR A 21 -20.12 8.88 -11.82
C THR A 21 -18.67 8.42 -11.92
N ASN A 22 -18.26 7.76 -13.01
CA ASN A 22 -16.85 7.40 -13.24
C ASN A 22 -15.96 8.62 -13.46
N THR A 23 -16.42 9.63 -14.21
CA THR A 23 -15.59 10.81 -14.47
C THR A 23 -15.36 11.59 -13.18
N LYS A 24 -16.40 11.73 -12.35
CA LYS A 24 -16.28 12.36 -11.03
C LYS A 24 -15.37 11.56 -10.09
N SER A 25 -15.53 10.24 -10.00
CA SER A 25 -14.67 9.41 -9.14
C SER A 25 -13.19 9.41 -9.59
N ILE A 26 -12.93 9.47 -10.90
CA ILE A 26 -11.58 9.61 -11.45
C ILE A 26 -11.00 10.98 -11.11
N LEU A 27 -11.77 12.06 -11.29
CA LEU A 27 -11.34 13.42 -10.95
C LEU A 27 -11.10 13.60 -9.45
N ASP A 28 -12.00 13.08 -8.60
CA ASP A 28 -11.86 13.08 -7.13
C ASP A 28 -10.59 12.32 -6.71
N LYS A 29 -10.25 11.23 -7.42
CA LYS A 29 -9.00 10.49 -7.21
C LYS A 29 -7.76 11.26 -7.70
N CYS A 30 -7.85 11.99 -8.80
CA CYS A 30 -6.77 12.84 -9.31
C CYS A 30 -6.46 14.04 -8.38
N GLU A 31 -7.43 14.50 -7.61
CA GLU A 31 -7.27 15.56 -6.61
C GLU A 31 -6.80 15.05 -5.24
N ALA A 32 -7.04 13.76 -4.94
CA ALA A 32 -6.59 13.12 -3.71
C ALA A 32 -5.06 12.90 -3.70
N LEU A 33 -4.45 13.02 -2.51
CA LEU A 33 -3.04 12.70 -2.34
C LEU A 33 -2.79 11.21 -2.60
N PRO A 34 -1.77 10.84 -3.42
CA PRO A 34 -1.39 9.45 -3.62
C PRO A 34 -1.19 8.70 -2.32
N CYS A 35 -1.83 7.54 -2.18
CA CYS A 35 -1.81 6.73 -0.96
C CYS A 35 -0.87 5.53 -1.08
N LEU A 36 0.16 5.49 -0.23
CA LEU A 36 1.14 4.41 -0.14
C LEU A 36 0.81 3.53 1.08
N CYS A 37 0.51 2.26 0.85
CA CYS A 37 0.04 1.37 1.92
C CYS A 37 1.08 0.29 2.28
N TYR A 38 1.25 0.04 3.58
CA TYR A 38 1.87 -1.19 4.09
C TYR A 38 0.81 -1.99 4.83
N LEU A 39 0.39 -3.11 4.25
CA LEU A 39 -0.65 -3.97 4.80
C LEU A 39 -0.02 -5.31 5.18
N GLY A 40 0.13 -5.55 6.48
CA GLY A 40 0.74 -6.77 6.99
C GLY A 40 1.19 -6.63 8.44
N HIS A 41 1.54 -7.75 9.05
CA HIS A 41 2.06 -7.77 10.43
C HIS A 41 3.32 -6.91 10.51
N ALA A 42 3.45 -6.12 11.58
CA ALA A 42 4.66 -5.33 11.80
C ALA A 42 5.79 -6.22 12.30
N VAL A 43 6.51 -6.84 11.36
CA VAL A 43 7.67 -7.70 11.63
C VAL A 43 8.83 -7.35 10.72
N THR A 44 10.05 -7.60 11.18
CA THR A 44 11.29 -7.30 10.43
C THR A 44 11.38 -8.10 9.12
N GLU A 45 10.90 -9.34 9.13
CA GLU A 45 10.86 -10.19 7.94
C GLU A 45 10.05 -9.56 6.79
N LYS A 46 8.89 -8.98 7.10
CA LYS A 46 8.06 -8.23 6.14
C LYS A 46 8.55 -6.80 5.91
N GLY A 47 9.71 -6.47 6.47
CA GLY A 47 10.38 -5.21 6.24
C GLY A 47 9.77 -4.02 6.94
N TYR A 48 9.05 -4.22 8.05
CA TYR A 48 8.42 -3.14 8.80
C TYR A 48 9.40 -2.01 9.16
N ASN A 49 10.62 -2.38 9.56
CA ASN A 49 11.70 -1.41 9.81
C ASN A 49 12.06 -0.59 8.57
N TYR A 50 12.18 -1.23 7.40
CA TYR A 50 12.51 -0.54 6.14
C TYR A 50 11.38 0.39 5.70
N VAL A 51 10.13 0.02 5.94
CA VAL A 51 8.95 0.87 5.68
C VAL A 51 8.98 2.11 6.56
N VAL A 52 9.19 1.96 7.86
CA VAL A 52 9.25 3.10 8.79
C VAL A 52 10.40 4.05 8.42
N ASP A 53 11.58 3.52 8.08
CA ASP A 53 12.72 4.34 7.63
C ASP A 53 12.47 5.03 6.28
N PHE A 54 11.80 4.36 5.35
CA PHE A 54 11.39 4.95 4.08
C PHE A 54 10.46 6.15 4.29
N ILE A 55 9.43 5.98 5.13
CA ILE A 55 8.47 7.04 5.46
C ILE A 55 9.17 8.24 6.09
N GLU A 56 10.03 8.00 7.08
CA GLU A 56 10.78 9.08 7.74
C GLU A 56 11.65 9.85 6.75
N LYS A 57 12.43 9.12 5.94
CA LYS A 57 13.31 9.74 4.94
C LYS A 57 12.52 10.56 3.94
N LEU A 58 11.40 10.02 3.44
CA LEU A 58 10.57 10.71 2.45
C LEU A 58 9.91 11.97 3.03
N LEU A 59 9.35 11.91 4.25
CA LEU A 59 8.78 13.07 4.94
C LEU A 59 9.79 14.18 5.23
N ARG A 60 11.05 13.83 5.49
CA ARG A 60 12.14 14.81 5.67
C ARG A 60 12.62 15.40 4.35
N PHE A 61 12.67 14.58 3.31
CA PHE A 61 13.18 14.95 1.99
C PHE A 61 12.20 15.82 1.20
N ASP A 62 10.92 15.40 1.11
CA ASP A 62 9.90 16.16 0.39
C ASP A 62 9.23 17.18 1.31
N ARG A 63 9.43 18.47 1.00
CA ARG A 63 8.79 19.56 1.73
C ARG A 63 7.30 19.69 1.42
N ASN A 64 6.87 19.29 0.22
CA ASN A 64 5.50 19.47 -0.25
C ASN A 64 4.56 18.37 0.24
N LYS A 65 5.09 17.19 0.59
CA LYS A 65 4.37 16.07 1.25
C LYS A 65 3.04 15.75 0.56
N LYS A 66 3.06 15.68 -0.76
CA LYS A 66 1.87 15.40 -1.57
C LYS A 66 1.61 13.90 -1.67
N TYR A 67 1.50 13.24 -0.52
CA TYR A 67 1.22 11.80 -0.40
C TYR A 67 0.69 11.47 1.00
N LYS A 68 0.04 10.31 1.11
CA LYS A 68 -0.42 9.73 2.37
C LYS A 68 0.15 8.33 2.56
N PHE A 69 0.29 7.92 3.81
CA PHE A 69 0.67 6.58 4.21
C PHE A 69 -0.43 5.94 5.03
N VAL A 70 -0.74 4.69 4.72
CA VAL A 70 -1.61 3.85 5.55
C VAL A 70 -0.83 2.62 5.97
N ILE A 71 -0.65 2.42 7.27
CA ILE A 71 0.30 1.43 7.79
C ILE A 71 -0.38 0.55 8.81
N SER A 72 -0.39 -0.76 8.55
CA SER A 72 -0.66 -1.73 9.60
C SER A 72 0.57 -1.87 10.50
N SER A 73 0.37 -1.60 11.79
CA SER A 73 1.42 -1.58 12.80
C SER A 73 1.11 -2.53 13.96
N TYR A 74 0.17 -3.46 13.77
CA TYR A 74 -0.18 -4.45 14.78
C TYR A 74 1.03 -5.33 15.13
N LEU A 75 1.25 -5.47 16.44
CA LEU A 75 2.26 -6.35 17.02
C LEU A 75 1.59 -7.47 17.78
N ASP A 76 1.96 -8.69 17.42
CA ASP A 76 1.63 -9.85 18.23
C ASP A 76 2.57 -9.89 19.43
N LYS A 77 2.00 -9.77 20.63
CA LYS A 77 2.74 -9.80 21.92
C LYS A 77 3.58 -11.07 22.07
N ALA A 78 3.19 -12.19 21.45
CA ALA A 78 3.95 -13.43 21.51
C ALA A 78 5.25 -13.41 20.68
N THR A 79 5.35 -12.53 19.67
CA THR A 79 6.50 -12.43 18.75
C THR A 79 7.25 -11.11 18.88
N GLU A 80 6.98 -10.39 19.97
CA GLU A 80 7.50 -9.06 20.25
C GLU A 80 9.03 -9.08 20.40
N LYS A 81 9.72 -8.53 19.40
CA LYS A 81 11.14 -8.23 19.47
C LYS A 81 11.33 -6.74 19.76
N GLN A 82 12.23 -6.38 20.68
CA GLN A 82 12.49 -5.00 21.09
C GLN A 82 12.76 -4.06 19.91
N ASN A 83 13.47 -4.54 18.88
CA ASN A 83 13.76 -3.74 17.69
C ASN A 83 12.49 -3.34 16.93
N VAL A 84 11.50 -4.22 16.82
CA VAL A 84 10.22 -3.94 16.16
C VAL A 84 9.42 -2.89 16.95
N GLN A 85 9.43 -2.98 18.29
CA GLN A 85 8.80 -1.98 19.15
C GLN A 85 9.37 -0.58 18.93
N ASN A 86 10.69 -0.46 18.83
CA ASN A 86 11.34 0.83 18.57
C ASN A 86 10.84 1.47 17.26
N TYR A 87 10.65 0.68 16.20
CA TYR A 87 10.09 1.17 14.93
C TYR A 87 8.60 1.53 15.04
N ARG A 88 7.83 0.80 15.86
CA ARG A 88 6.44 1.15 16.13
C ARG A 88 6.32 2.48 16.85
N GLU A 89 7.09 2.69 17.91
CA GLU A 89 7.12 3.98 18.59
C GLU A 89 7.53 5.11 17.66
N LYS A 90 8.50 4.85 16.78
CA LYS A 90 8.96 5.81 15.77
C LYS A 90 7.83 6.19 14.81
N VAL A 91 7.09 5.23 14.25
CA VAL A 91 5.98 5.55 13.33
C VAL A 91 4.83 6.28 14.03
N LEU A 92 4.52 5.91 15.28
CA LEU A 92 3.51 6.60 16.09
C LEU A 92 3.92 8.05 16.42
N LYS A 93 5.21 8.30 16.66
CA LYS A 93 5.74 9.67 16.80
C LYS A 93 5.62 10.46 15.50
N LEU A 94 5.98 9.86 14.36
CA LEU A 94 5.84 10.49 13.04
C LEU A 94 4.37 10.81 12.72
N GLN A 95 3.44 9.92 13.05
CA GLN A 95 2.00 10.16 12.90
C GLN A 95 1.54 11.41 13.67
N LYS A 96 2.02 11.60 14.90
CA LYS A 96 1.69 12.81 15.69
C LYS A 96 2.24 14.08 15.06
N ILE A 97 3.39 14.01 14.39
CA ILE A 97 4.03 15.16 13.72
C ILE A 97 3.35 15.44 12.37
N TYR A 98 2.90 14.40 11.66
CA TYR A 98 2.32 14.47 10.32
C TYR A 98 0.96 13.76 10.24
N PRO A 99 -0.06 14.21 11.00
CA PRO A 99 -1.35 13.51 11.11
C PRO A 99 -2.12 13.44 9.78
N GLU A 100 -1.91 14.40 8.88
CA GLU A 100 -2.55 14.42 7.55
C GLU A 100 -1.88 13.48 6.54
N ASN A 101 -0.64 13.04 6.82
CA ASN A 101 0.16 12.23 5.92
C ASN A 101 0.29 10.78 6.38
N ILE A 102 0.01 10.45 7.64
CA ILE A 102 0.19 9.09 8.18
C ILE A 102 -1.05 8.65 8.94
N GLU A 103 -1.60 7.52 8.53
CA GLU A 103 -2.59 6.75 9.26
C GLU A 103 -1.98 5.43 9.72
N VAL A 104 -2.13 5.09 11.00
CA VAL A 104 -1.57 3.88 11.59
C VAL A 104 -2.68 3.04 12.22
N PHE A 105 -2.83 1.80 11.74
CA PHE A 105 -3.66 0.79 12.37
C PHE A 105 -2.85 0.03 13.42
N SER A 106 -3.17 0.27 14.69
CA SER A 106 -2.47 -0.36 15.82
C SER A 106 -2.97 -1.75 16.16
N GLU A 107 -4.20 -2.06 15.77
CA GLU A 107 -4.85 -3.34 15.97
C GLU A 107 -4.86 -4.16 14.67
N PRO A 108 -5.10 -5.49 14.74
CA PRO A 108 -5.28 -6.29 13.54
C PRO A 108 -6.39 -5.68 12.67
N LEU A 109 -6.11 -5.52 11.38
CA LEU A 109 -7.13 -5.08 10.42
C LEU A 109 -8.23 -6.13 10.34
N THR A 110 -9.48 -5.69 10.40
CA THR A 110 -10.59 -6.54 9.94
C THR A 110 -10.45 -6.80 8.44
N MET A 111 -11.07 -7.88 7.95
CA MET A 111 -11.08 -8.19 6.52
C MET A 111 -11.63 -7.01 5.68
N GLU A 112 -12.65 -6.32 6.19
CA GLU A 112 -13.21 -5.13 5.55
C GLU A 112 -12.20 -3.97 5.49
N GLN A 113 -11.54 -3.66 6.61
CA GLN A 113 -10.52 -2.61 6.66
C GLN A 113 -9.34 -2.92 5.72
N TYR A 114 -8.87 -4.16 5.71
CA TYR A 114 -7.82 -4.63 4.80
C TYR A 114 -8.21 -4.42 3.34
N ASN A 115 -9.39 -4.92 2.95
CA ASN A 115 -9.87 -4.81 1.57
C ASN A 115 -10.09 -3.36 1.15
N ASN A 116 -10.62 -2.52 2.03
CA ASN A 116 -10.80 -1.10 1.76
C ASN A 116 -9.46 -0.40 1.57
N ALA A 117 -8.48 -0.64 2.44
CA ALA A 117 -7.14 -0.07 2.34
C ALA A 117 -6.40 -0.54 1.07
N LEU A 118 -6.54 -1.82 0.70
CA LEU A 118 -5.95 -2.37 -0.52
C LEU A 118 -6.56 -1.72 -1.77
N LYS A 119 -7.90 -1.61 -1.83
CA LYS A 119 -8.59 -1.02 -2.98
C LYS A 119 -8.35 0.49 -3.10
N SER A 120 -8.27 1.21 -1.99
CA SER A 120 -8.03 2.66 -1.97
C SER A 120 -6.56 3.02 -2.18
N SER A 121 -5.63 2.09 -1.98
CA SER A 121 -4.20 2.33 -2.22
C SER A 121 -3.91 2.72 -3.67
N ASP A 122 -2.89 3.55 -3.84
CA ASP A 122 -2.28 3.82 -5.14
C ASP A 122 -1.00 3.03 -5.33
N ILE A 123 -0.27 2.75 -4.24
CA ILE A 123 0.96 1.96 -4.23
C ILE A 123 0.99 1.07 -2.99
N ILE A 124 1.41 -0.19 -3.13
CA ILE A 124 1.67 -1.08 -1.99
C ILE A 124 3.17 -1.21 -1.72
N LEU A 125 3.56 -1.05 -0.47
CA LEU A 125 4.93 -1.21 0.01
C LEU A 125 5.17 -2.65 0.48
N LEU A 126 6.02 -3.38 -0.24
CA LEU A 126 6.40 -4.76 0.08
C LEU A 126 7.93 -4.84 0.24
N LEU A 127 8.46 -4.07 1.20
CA LEU A 127 9.91 -3.91 1.42
C LEU A 127 10.55 -5.09 2.19
N TYR A 128 10.17 -6.31 1.84
CA TYR A 128 10.48 -7.53 2.57
C TYR A 128 11.99 -7.82 2.63
N ASP A 129 12.42 -8.55 3.67
CA ASP A 129 13.82 -8.93 3.84
C ASP A 129 14.25 -9.91 2.73
N PRO A 130 15.22 -9.58 1.87
CA PRO A 130 15.70 -10.46 0.81
C PRO A 130 16.34 -11.75 1.33
N LYS A 131 16.85 -11.77 2.56
CA LYS A 131 17.41 -13.00 3.16
C LYS A 131 16.33 -14.05 3.39
N ILE A 132 15.09 -13.61 3.65
CA ILE A 132 13.95 -14.50 3.93
C ILE A 132 13.12 -14.69 2.67
N TYR A 133 12.78 -13.61 1.97
CA TYR A 133 11.89 -13.64 0.81
C TYR A 133 12.60 -13.86 -0.52
N SER A 134 13.81 -14.43 -0.55
CA SER A 134 14.46 -14.84 -1.81
C SER A 134 13.66 -15.93 -2.54
N THR A 135 13.00 -16.81 -1.78
CA THR A 135 12.20 -17.94 -2.31
C THR A 135 10.78 -18.01 -1.72
N CYS A 136 10.41 -17.09 -0.82
CA CYS A 136 9.10 -17.13 -0.18
C CYS A 136 8.04 -16.42 -1.02
N PHE A 137 6.89 -17.09 -1.14
CA PHE A 137 5.70 -16.57 -1.79
C PHE A 137 5.04 -15.45 -0.95
N SER A 138 4.39 -14.49 -1.61
CA SER A 138 3.65 -13.40 -0.96
C SER A 138 2.25 -13.26 -1.55
N GLY A 139 1.21 -13.59 -0.76
CA GLY A 139 -0.18 -13.48 -1.21
C GLY A 139 -0.58 -12.05 -1.56
N ILE A 140 -0.19 -11.07 -0.75
CA ILE A 140 -0.50 -9.65 -0.98
C ILE A 140 0.10 -9.11 -2.29
N LEU A 141 1.20 -9.69 -2.79
CA LEU A 141 1.73 -9.31 -4.11
C LEU A 141 0.71 -9.65 -5.21
N LEU A 142 0.13 -10.86 -5.17
CA LEU A 142 -0.87 -11.27 -6.14
C LEU A 142 -2.15 -10.47 -6.01
N GLU A 143 -2.58 -10.17 -4.78
CA GLU A 143 -3.74 -9.33 -4.53
C GLU A 143 -3.52 -7.91 -5.12
N ALA A 144 -2.35 -7.32 -4.90
CA ALA A 144 -1.98 -6.04 -5.49
C ALA A 144 -2.04 -6.08 -7.02
N PHE A 145 -1.44 -7.09 -7.65
CA PHE A 145 -1.50 -7.27 -9.10
C PHE A 145 -2.93 -7.45 -9.63
N THR A 146 -3.76 -8.22 -8.91
CA THR A 146 -5.17 -8.43 -9.26
C THR A 146 -5.96 -7.13 -9.26
N TYR A 147 -5.66 -6.22 -8.33
CA TYR A 147 -6.27 -4.89 -8.25
C TYR A 147 -5.55 -3.82 -9.09
N GLY A 148 -4.56 -4.20 -9.89
CA GLY A 148 -3.77 -3.27 -10.71
C GLY A 148 -2.99 -2.25 -9.87
N LYS A 149 -2.62 -2.60 -8.64
CA LYS A 149 -1.88 -1.74 -7.72
C LYS A 149 -0.38 -1.92 -7.92
N PRO A 150 0.35 -0.88 -8.35
CA PRO A 150 1.80 -0.97 -8.43
C PRO A 150 2.42 -1.22 -7.05
N VAL A 151 3.47 -2.01 -7.01
CA VAL A 151 4.19 -2.32 -5.76
C VAL A 151 5.60 -1.73 -5.75
N ILE A 152 6.09 -1.38 -4.56
CA ILE A 152 7.52 -1.09 -4.33
C ILE A 152 8.11 -2.26 -3.56
N VAL A 153 9.10 -2.94 -4.15
CA VAL A 153 9.71 -4.15 -3.60
C VAL A 153 11.23 -4.00 -3.47
N ARG A 154 11.82 -4.70 -2.51
CA ARG A 154 13.27 -4.78 -2.38
C ARG A 154 13.87 -5.79 -3.36
N SER A 155 14.99 -5.42 -3.98
CA SER A 155 15.82 -6.33 -4.76
C SER A 155 16.29 -7.54 -3.93
N GLY A 156 16.49 -8.68 -4.61
CA GLY A 156 16.90 -9.94 -3.98
C GLY A 156 15.75 -10.74 -3.37
N THR A 157 14.50 -10.30 -3.55
CA THR A 157 13.31 -11.08 -3.18
C THR A 157 12.70 -11.76 -4.40
N TRP A 158 11.98 -12.85 -4.19
CA TRP A 158 11.05 -13.47 -5.14
C TRP A 158 10.04 -12.44 -5.68
N LEU A 159 9.55 -11.55 -4.80
CA LEU A 159 8.65 -10.46 -5.20
C LEU A 159 9.29 -9.55 -6.27
N ALA A 160 10.59 -9.27 -6.13
CA ALA A 160 11.33 -8.48 -7.10
C ALA A 160 11.47 -9.16 -8.46
N GLN A 161 11.58 -10.50 -8.48
CA GLN A 161 11.59 -11.27 -9.73
C GLN A 161 10.23 -11.14 -10.41
N GLN A 162 9.14 -11.35 -9.68
CA GLN A 162 7.80 -11.23 -10.26
C GLN A 162 7.48 -9.83 -10.78
N VAL A 163 7.92 -8.77 -10.08
CA VAL A 163 7.76 -7.39 -10.55
C VAL A 163 8.52 -7.13 -11.86
N VAL A 164 9.71 -7.72 -12.02
CA VAL A 164 10.51 -7.60 -13.25
C VAL A 164 9.87 -8.39 -14.40
N GLU A 165 9.38 -9.60 -14.13
CA GLU A 165 8.82 -10.49 -15.14
C GLU A 165 7.45 -10.04 -15.64
N LEU A 166 6.57 -9.63 -14.73
CA LEU A 166 5.16 -9.35 -15.04
C LEU A 166 4.86 -7.86 -15.21
N GLY A 167 5.82 -6.99 -14.86
CA GLY A 167 5.52 -5.58 -14.61
C GLY A 167 4.69 -5.40 -13.33
N GLY A 168 4.17 -4.19 -13.13
CA GLY A 168 3.30 -3.90 -11.97
C GLY A 168 4.03 -3.39 -10.73
N GLY A 169 5.24 -2.84 -10.87
CA GLY A 169 5.92 -2.20 -9.75
C GLY A 169 7.33 -1.72 -10.06
N VAL A 170 8.03 -1.31 -9.00
CA VAL A 170 9.44 -0.94 -9.05
C VAL A 170 10.23 -1.72 -8.03
N LYS A 171 11.40 -2.19 -8.46
CA LYS A 171 12.40 -2.82 -7.59
C LYS A 171 13.41 -1.78 -7.13
N ILE A 172 13.66 -1.73 -5.83
CA ILE A 172 14.66 -0.82 -5.24
C ILE A 172 15.85 -1.58 -4.66
N LEU A 173 17.03 -0.98 -4.80
CA LEU A 173 18.24 -1.37 -4.09
C LEU A 173 18.29 -0.53 -2.81
N LEU A 174 18.09 -1.16 -1.66
CA LEU A 174 18.39 -0.51 -0.38
C LEU A 174 19.83 -0.87 -0.02
N ASN A 175 20.73 0.10 -0.15
CA ASN A 175 22.04 -0.02 0.45
C ASN A 175 21.82 -0.08 1.97
N CYS A 176 22.18 -1.21 2.58
CA CYS A 176 22.35 -1.24 4.02
C CYS A 176 23.45 -0.23 4.33
N SER A 177 23.10 0.92 4.90
CA SER A 177 24.04 1.59 5.77
C SER A 177 24.17 0.66 6.97
N ASP A 178 25.16 -0.23 6.92
CA ASP A 178 25.59 -0.98 8.09
C ASP A 178 25.82 0.05 9.19
N GLY A 179 24.99 0.00 10.23
CA GLY A 179 25.10 0.85 11.39
C GLY A 179 26.47 0.64 12.01
N SER A 180 27.41 1.46 11.59
CA SER A 180 28.75 1.60 12.13
C SER A 180 28.89 3.05 12.53
N SER A 181 28.39 3.35 13.73
CA SER A 181 28.75 4.49 14.58
C SER A 181 28.35 4.14 16.00
#